data_AF-I4YY22-F1
#
_entry.id   AF-I4YY22-F1
#
_cell.length_a   1.000
_cell.length_b   1.000
_cell.length_c   1.000
_cell.angle_alpha   90.00
_cell.angle_beta   90.00
_cell.angle_gamma   90.00
#
_symmetry.space_group_name_H-M   'P 1'
#
loop_
_entity.id
_entity.type
_entity.pdbx_description
1 polymer ?
#
loop_
_entity_poly.entity_id
_entity_poly.type
_entity_poly.pdbx_seq_one_letter_code
_entity_poly.pdbx_strand_id
1 'polypeptide(L)'
;MSLLSETEVADSIAALCRALNEHNRSTIGLDMSLTHTLGFDSLKLMQFFAGVEELYPAAALEDWFIENSADGRDTLRSAVSYLVRFLPSHAAKG
;
A
#
# COMPACT_ATOMS: atom_id res chain seq x y z
N MET A 1 20.22 9.41 -8.57
CA MET A 1 19.26 8.33 -8.87
C MET A 1 18.86 7.70 -7.56
N SER A 2 17.71 8.10 -7.00
CA SER A 2 17.21 7.45 -5.79
C SER A 2 16.35 6.27 -6.21
N LEU A 3 16.81 5.07 -5.88
CA LEU A 3 15.96 3.89 -5.80
C LEU A 3 14.93 4.22 -4.71
N LEU A 4 13.63 4.09 -4.99
CA LEU A 4 12.64 4.07 -3.92
C LEU A 4 12.98 2.86 -3.04
N SER A 5 13.45 3.13 -1.83
CA SER A 5 13.81 2.08 -0.89
C SER A 5 12.52 1.47 -0.33
N GLU A 6 12.57 0.20 0.06
CA GLU A 6 11.43 -0.47 0.70
C GLU A 6 10.86 0.36 1.85
N THR A 7 11.73 1.05 2.60
CA THR A 7 11.39 1.99 3.67
C THR A 7 10.57 3.20 3.19
N GLU A 8 10.86 3.76 2.02
CA GLU A 8 10.15 4.94 1.49
C GLU A 8 8.73 4.55 1.06
N VAL A 9 8.61 3.39 0.40
CA VAL A 9 7.32 2.84 0.00
C VAL A 9 6.53 2.44 1.25
N ALA A 10 7.18 1.79 2.22
CA ALA A 10 6.58 1.46 3.51
C ALA A 10 6.03 2.69 4.25
N ASP A 11 6.82 3.77 4.34
CA ASP A 11 6.39 5.00 4.99
C ASP A 11 5.21 5.64 4.26
N SER A 12 5.29 5.73 2.92
CA SER A 12 4.22 6.30 2.09
C SER A 12 2.90 5.53 2.23
N ILE A 13 2.97 4.19 2.16
CA ILE A 13 1.79 3.34 2.30
C ILE A 13 1.24 3.38 3.73
N ALA A 14 2.10 3.38 4.75
CA ALA A 14 1.69 3.51 6.15
C ALA A 14 1.04 4.88 6.42
N ALA A 15 1.58 5.95 5.83
CA ALA A 15 1.02 7.29 5.91
C ALA A 15 -0.37 7.35 5.24
N LEU A 16 -0.53 6.72 4.06
CA LEU A 16 -1.81 6.62 3.38
C LEU A 16 -2.85 5.87 4.24
N CYS A 17 -2.48 4.72 4.82
CA CYS A 17 -3.36 4.00 5.73
C CYS A 17 -3.72 4.81 6.98
N ARG A 18 -2.80 5.60 7.54
CA ARG A 18 -3.10 6.51 8.66
C ARG A 18 -4.09 7.60 8.24
N ALA A 19 -3.88 8.19 7.07
CA ALA A 19 -4.75 9.22 6.52
C ALA A 19 -6.16 8.69 6.23
N LEU A 20 -6.31 7.41 5.88
CA LEU A 20 -7.63 6.78 5.68
C LEU A 20 -8.29 6.33 6.99
N ASN A 21 -7.51 6.21 8.07
CA ASN A 21 -7.96 5.67 9.35
C ASN A 21 -8.01 6.75 10.44
N GLU A 22 -8.36 7.99 10.08
CA GLU A 22 -8.27 9.25 10.86
C GLU A 22 -8.81 9.18 12.32
N HIS A 23 -9.56 8.14 12.67
CA HIS A 23 -10.12 7.90 14.01
C HIS A 23 -9.32 6.95 14.91
N ASN A 24 -8.36 6.20 14.38
CA ASN A 24 -7.51 5.32 15.17
C ASN A 24 -6.11 5.90 15.26
N ARG A 25 -5.79 6.49 16.43
CA ARG A 25 -4.43 6.90 16.81
C ARG A 25 -3.48 5.69 17.02
N SER A 26 -3.81 4.56 16.42
CA SER A 26 -3.11 3.28 16.53
C SER A 26 -1.94 3.26 15.56
N THR A 27 -0.80 2.76 16.03
CA THR A 27 0.41 2.61 15.23
C THR A 27 0.15 1.65 14.07
N ILE A 28 0.03 2.18 12.85
CA ILE A 28 -0.01 1.36 11.63
C ILE A 28 1.34 0.67 11.47
N GLY A 29 1.34 -0.67 11.52
CA GLY A 29 2.52 -1.52 11.36
C GLY A 29 2.45 -2.35 10.08
N LEU A 30 3.60 -2.72 9.51
CA LEU A 30 3.67 -3.41 8.22
C LEU A 30 3.03 -4.81 8.23
N ASP A 31 2.94 -5.46 9.38
CA ASP A 31 2.32 -6.77 9.51
C ASP A 31 0.79 -6.72 9.62
N MET A 32 0.19 -5.53 9.58
CA MET A 32 -1.27 -5.36 9.60
C MET A 32 -1.88 -5.62 8.23
N SER A 33 -2.92 -6.45 8.19
CA SER A 33 -3.76 -6.67 7.00
C SER A 33 -4.75 -5.52 6.80
N LEU A 34 -4.94 -5.09 5.56
CA LEU A 34 -5.89 -4.03 5.20
C LEU A 34 -7.32 -4.42 5.60
N THR A 35 -7.74 -5.64 5.28
CA THR A 35 -9.10 -6.13 5.55
C THR A 35 -9.25 -6.71 6.94
N HIS A 36 -8.31 -7.54 7.41
CA HIS A 36 -8.45 -8.23 8.69
C HIS A 36 -8.04 -7.38 9.90
N THR A 37 -6.94 -6.65 9.80
CA THR A 37 -6.40 -5.89 10.93
C THR A 37 -6.92 -4.45 10.95
N LEU A 38 -6.85 -3.77 9.80
CA LEU A 38 -7.31 -2.39 9.68
C LEU A 38 -8.82 -2.29 9.44
N GLY A 39 -9.48 -3.39 9.05
CA GLY A 39 -10.92 -3.40 8.82
C GLY A 39 -11.32 -2.47 7.67
N PHE A 40 -10.50 -2.41 6.61
CA PHE A 40 -10.81 -1.57 5.46
C PHE A 40 -12.00 -2.14 4.70
N ASP A 41 -13.10 -1.39 4.74
CA ASP A 41 -14.28 -1.62 3.91
C ASP A 41 -13.97 -1.34 2.44
N SER A 42 -14.84 -1.79 1.53
CA SER A 42 -14.72 -1.59 0.08
C SER A 42 -14.50 -0.13 -0.33
N LEU A 43 -15.09 0.83 0.38
CA LEU A 43 -14.85 2.25 0.16
C LEU A 43 -13.42 2.68 0.52
N LYS A 44 -12.90 2.25 1.68
CA LYS A 44 -11.54 2.57 2.14
C LYS A 44 -10.50 1.90 1.25
N LEU A 45 -10.76 0.67 0.80
CA LEU A 45 -9.93 -0.02 -0.18
C LEU A 45 -9.85 0.77 -1.49
N MET A 46 -10.99 1.23 -2.03
CA MET A 46 -10.98 2.08 -3.23
C MET A 46 -10.17 3.38 -3.02
N GLN A 47 -10.34 4.06 -1.88
CA GLN A 47 -9.56 5.26 -1.57
C GLN A 47 -8.06 4.94 -1.41
N PHE A 48 -7.73 3.79 -0.84
CA PHE A 48 -6.36 3.31 -0.71
C PHE A 48 -5.74 3.03 -2.08
N PHE A 49 -6.41 2.28 -2.96
CA PHE A 49 -5.92 2.03 -4.31
C PHE A 49 -5.73 3.32 -5.09
N ALA A 50 -6.70 4.24 -5.04
CA ALA A 50 -6.58 5.54 -5.69
C ALA A 50 -5.37 6.35 -5.18
N GLY A 51 -5.11 6.35 -3.87
CA GLY A 51 -3.95 7.02 -3.30
C GLY A 51 -2.63 6.34 -3.67
N VAL A 52 -2.60 5.01 -3.74
CA VAL A 52 -1.42 4.28 -4.22
C VAL A 52 -1.18 4.54 -5.69
N GLU A 53 -2.20 4.52 -6.55
CA GLU A 53 -2.07 4.83 -7.98
C GLU A 53 -1.62 6.27 -8.22
N GLU A 54 -2.03 7.23 -7.38
CA GLU A 54 -1.56 8.61 -7.46
C GLU A 54 -0.05 8.72 -7.17
N LEU A 55 0.44 7.95 -6.18
CA LEU A 55 1.87 7.88 -5.85
C LEU A 55 2.66 7.03 -6.86
N TYR A 56 2.05 5.95 -7.33
CA TYR A 56 2.66 4.84 -8.06
C TYR A 56 1.74 4.38 -9.22
N PRO A 57 1.55 5.19 -10.27
CA PRO A 57 0.60 4.89 -11.35
C PRO A 57 0.98 3.67 -12.21
N ALA A 58 2.20 3.14 -12.04
CA ALA A 58 2.66 1.93 -12.72
C ALA A 58 2.39 0.65 -11.92
N ALA A 59 1.91 0.77 -10.68
CA ALA A 59 1.65 -0.37 -9.82
C ALA A 59 0.17 -0.76 -9.84
N ALA A 60 -0.14 -1.92 -10.41
CA ALA A 60 -1.48 -2.50 -10.35
C ALA A 60 -1.70 -3.16 -8.98
N LEU A 61 -1.95 -2.37 -7.95
CA LEU A 61 -2.12 -2.89 -6.58
C LEU A 61 -3.44 -3.66 -6.41
N GLU A 62 -4.46 -3.35 -7.21
CA GLU A 62 -5.73 -4.09 -7.21
C GLU A 62 -5.55 -5.56 -7.57
N ASP A 63 -4.67 -5.87 -8.53
CA ASP A 63 -4.37 -7.25 -8.95
C ASP A 63 -3.73 -8.04 -7.80
N TRP A 64 -2.74 -7.43 -7.14
CA TRP A 64 -2.15 -7.98 -5.91
C TRP A 64 -3.20 -8.19 -4.82
N PHE A 65 -4.14 -7.25 -4.65
CA PHE A 65 -5.17 -7.39 -3.62
C PHE A 65 -6.11 -8.56 -3.93
N ILE A 66 -6.51 -8.77 -5.18
CA ILE A 66 -7.35 -9.92 -5.58
C ILE A 66 -6.64 -11.24 -5.24
N GLU A 67 -5.33 -11.32 -5.46
CA GLU A 67 -4.54 -12.53 -5.16
C GLU A 67 -4.30 -12.74 -3.65
N ASN A 68 -4.17 -11.67 -2.87
CA ASN A 68 -3.71 -11.73 -1.46
C ASN A 68 -4.83 -11.53 -0.43
N SER A 69 -5.99 -10.98 -0.81
CA SER A 69 -7.10 -10.69 0.11
C SER A 69 -7.82 -11.94 0.61
N ALA A 70 -7.80 -13.04 -0.12
CA ALA A 70 -8.56 -14.25 0.21
C ALA A 70 -8.16 -14.92 1.54
N ASP A 71 -6.90 -14.77 1.97
CA ASP A 71 -6.34 -15.40 3.18
C ASP A 71 -5.91 -14.38 4.24
N GLY A 72 -6.29 -13.10 4.11
CA GLY A 72 -5.76 -12.04 4.98
C GLY A 72 -4.27 -11.75 4.77
N ARG A 73 -3.72 -12.13 3.60
CA ARG A 73 -2.32 -11.89 3.21
C ARG A 73 -2.10 -10.50 2.61
N ASP A 74 -3.16 -9.71 2.51
CA ASP A 74 -3.21 -8.29 2.14
C ASP A 74 -2.59 -7.38 3.22
N THR A 75 -1.41 -7.77 3.70
CA THR A 75 -0.62 -7.00 4.66
C THR A 75 0.09 -5.84 3.97
N LEU A 76 0.29 -4.76 4.72
CA LEU A 76 1.10 -3.62 4.30
C LEU A 76 2.49 -4.05 3.81
N ARG A 77 3.13 -5.01 4.49
CA ARG A 77 4.42 -5.60 4.11
C ARG A 77 4.35 -6.25 2.73
N SER A 78 3.30 -7.02 2.46
CA SER A 78 3.10 -7.69 1.17
C SER A 78 2.81 -6.68 0.06
N ALA A 79 2.01 -5.64 0.33
CA ALA A 79 1.77 -4.52 -0.59
C ALA A 79 3.08 -3.80 -0.93
N VAL A 80 3.88 -3.44 0.08
CA VAL A 80 5.18 -2.77 -0.09
C VAL A 80 6.13 -3.65 -0.90
N SER A 81 6.23 -4.94 -0.58
CA SER A 81 7.08 -5.86 -1.33
C SER A 81 6.64 -5.98 -2.80
N TYR A 82 5.33 -6.03 -3.05
CA TYR A 82 4.78 -6.02 -4.41
C TYR A 82 5.14 -4.72 -5.14
N LEU A 83 4.91 -3.56 -4.52
CA LEU A 83 5.22 -2.25 -5.08
C LEU A 83 6.72 -2.12 -5.38
N VAL A 84 7.61 -2.52 -4.49
CA VAL A 84 9.08 -2.48 -4.71
C VAL A 84 9.49 -3.39 -5.87
N ARG A 85 8.81 -4.52 -6.07
CA ARG A 85 9.07 -5.43 -7.20
C ARG A 85 8.50 -4.91 -8.51
N PHE A 86 7.37 -4.20 -8.47
CA PHE A 86 6.66 -3.71 -9.65
C PHE A 86 7.05 -2.31 -10.08
N LEU A 87 7.58 -1.48 -9.19
CA LEU A 87 8.17 -0.19 -9.53
C LEU A 87 9.51 -0.46 -10.21
N PRO A 88 9.61 -0.40 -11.55
CA PRO A 88 10.93 -0.38 -12.15
C PRO A 88 11.57 0.93 -11.66
N SER A 89 12.81 0.86 -11.16
CA SER A 89 13.69 2.00 -10.82
C SER A 89 13.19 3.26 -11.50
N HIS A 90 12.56 4.18 -10.75
CA HIS A 90 11.82 5.32 -11.30
C HIS A 90 12.64 5.94 -12.44
N ALA A 91 12.23 5.65 -13.69
CA ALA A 91 12.78 6.28 -14.86
C ALA A 91 12.40 7.74 -14.74
N ALA A 92 13.40 8.57 -14.44
CA ALA A 92 13.34 10.02 -14.39
C ALA A 92 12.28 10.56 -15.35
N LYS A 93 11.15 11.03 -14.82
CA LYS A 93 10.32 11.99 -15.54
C LYS A 93 11.05 13.32 -15.36
N GLY A 94 11.86 13.67 -16.37
CA GLY A 94 12.52 14.96 -16.51
C GLY A 94 11.57 16.07 -16.95
#